data_AF-A0A1C6ERJ2-F1
#
_entry.id   AF-A0A1C6ERJ2-F1
#
_cell.length_a   1.000
_cell.length_b   1.000
_cell.length_c   1.000
_cell.angle_alpha   90.00
_cell.angle_beta   90.00
_cell.angle_gamma   90.00
#
_symmetry.space_group_name_H-M   'P 1'
#
loop_
_entity.id
_entity.type
_entity.pdbx_description
1 polymer ?
#
loop_
_entity_poly.entity_id
_entity_poly.type
_entity_poly.pdbx_seq_one_letter_code
_entity_poly.pdbx_strand_id
1 'polypeptide(L)'
;MTFLECCQTVREHGLRMIRPREHTPGLYDIREPFEAGAGWVWLDATTANVVCQIFDALSPDRQETFKTLPASVILKFCWRIANGI
;
A
#
# COMPACT_ATOMS: atom_id res chain seq x y z
N MET A 1 2.52 -10.16 -2.38
CA MET A 1 2.48 -8.88 -3.11
C MET A 1 3.23 -7.85 -2.31
N THR A 2 3.93 -6.91 -2.93
CA THR A 2 4.48 -5.73 -2.25
C THR A 2 3.33 -4.85 -1.74
N PHE A 3 3.63 -3.89 -0.86
CA PHE A 3 2.60 -2.96 -0.38
C PHE A 3 2.01 -2.11 -1.53
N LEU A 4 2.83 -1.69 -2.49
CA LEU A 4 2.37 -0.95 -3.66
C LEU A 4 1.43 -1.79 -4.54
N GLU A 5 1.77 -3.06 -4.77
CA GLU A 5 0.90 -3.99 -5.51
C GLU A 5 -0.44 -4.17 -4.79
N CYS A 6 -0.45 -4.27 -3.46
CA CYS A 6 -1.71 -4.29 -2.69
C CYS A 6 -2.54 -3.02 -2.91
N CYS A 7 -1.90 -1.85 -2.94
CA CYS A 7 -2.59 -0.58 -3.23
C CYS A 7 -3.15 -0.56 -4.65
N GLN A 8 -2.42 -1.05 -5.65
CA GLN A 8 -2.90 -1.15 -7.03
C GLN A 8 -4.14 -2.04 -7.14
N THR A 9 -4.13 -3.21 -6.48
CA THR A 9 -5.30 -4.09 -6.42
C THR A 9 -6.49 -3.45 -5.73
N VAL A 10 -6.28 -2.76 -4.60
CA VAL A 10 -7.37 -2.07 -3.88
C VAL A 10 -7.91 -0.87 -4.67
N ARG A 11 -7.07 -0.16 -5.41
CA ARG A 11 -7.49 0.93 -6.30
C ARG A 11 -8.46 0.42 -7.37
N GLU A 12 -8.23 -0.78 -7.89
CA GLU A 12 -9.05 -1.39 -8.95
C GLU A 12 -10.30 -2.10 -8.42
N HIS A 13 -10.19 -2.80 -7.30
CA HIS A 13 -11.24 -3.69 -6.79
C HIS A 13 -11.95 -3.18 -5.54
N GLY A 14 -11.56 -2.03 -5.02
CA GLY A 14 -12.08 -1.48 -3.76
C GLY A 14 -11.45 -2.14 -2.53
N LEU A 15 -12.13 -1.97 -1.39
CA LEU A 15 -11.67 -2.38 -0.07
C LEU A 15 -11.15 -3.83 -0.04
N ARG A 16 -9.99 -4.05 0.59
CA ARG A 16 -9.41 -5.39 0.85
C ARG A 16 -8.82 -5.46 2.26
N MET A 17 -8.55 -6.69 2.71
CA MET A 17 -7.76 -6.93 3.92
C MET A 17 -6.34 -7.34 3.52
N ILE A 18 -5.33 -6.79 4.18
CA ILE A 18 -3.92 -7.13 3.99
C ILE A 18 -3.26 -7.56 5.30
N ARG A 19 -2.18 -8.34 5.20
CA ARG A 19 -1.34 -8.73 6.34
C ARG A 19 0.11 -8.91 5.90
N PRO A 20 1.11 -8.40 6.65
CA PRO A 20 2.52 -8.71 6.41
C PRO A 20 2.80 -10.21 6.51
N ARG A 21 3.62 -10.77 5.62
CA ARG A 21 4.05 -12.17 5.70
C ARG A 21 5.14 -12.34 6.76
N GLU A 22 4.94 -13.30 7.67
CA GLU A 22 5.84 -13.52 8.83
C GLU A 22 7.29 -13.86 8.44
N HIS A 23 7.50 -14.51 7.31
CA HIS A 23 8.83 -14.97 6.87
C HIS A 23 9.32 -14.29 5.59
N THR A 24 8.62 -13.26 5.11
CA THR A 24 9.02 -12.57 3.88
C THR A 24 8.79 -11.07 4.01
N PRO A 25 9.74 -10.35 4.64
CA PRO A 25 9.64 -8.91 4.84
C PRO A 25 9.34 -8.16 3.54
N GLY A 26 8.46 -7.15 3.63
CA GLY A 26 8.04 -6.37 2.47
C GLY A 26 6.95 -7.01 1.60
N LEU A 27 6.62 -8.30 1.84
CA LEU A 27 5.49 -8.96 1.18
C LEU A 27 4.27 -9.06 2.09
N TYR A 28 3.12 -8.98 1.44
CA TYR A 28 1.80 -8.98 2.04
C TYR A 28 0.93 -10.05 1.37
N ASP A 29 0.06 -10.64 2.18
CA ASP A 29 -1.12 -11.37 1.71
C ASP A 29 -2.29 -10.39 1.56
N ILE A 30 -3.16 -10.65 0.60
CA ILE A 30 -4.38 -9.88 0.32
C ILE A 30 -5.58 -10.82 0.22
N ARG A 31 -6.74 -10.39 0.75
CA ARG A 31 -7.99 -11.15 0.71
C ARG A 31 -9.23 -10.25 0.62
N GLU A 32 -10.36 -10.88 0.34
CA GLU A 32 -11.66 -10.23 0.35
C GLU A 32 -11.99 -9.61 1.73
N PRO A 33 -12.76 -8.52 1.75
CA PRO A 33 -13.34 -7.94 2.96
C PRO A 33 -14.02 -8.96 3.87
N PHE A 34 -13.88 -8.78 5.18
CA PHE A 34 -14.64 -9.47 6.24
C PHE A 34 -14.36 -10.98 6.37
N GLU A 35 -13.45 -11.55 5.60
CA GLU A 35 -13.12 -12.97 5.65
C GLU A 35 -12.03 -13.33 6.66
N ALA A 36 -11.40 -12.35 7.32
CA ALA A 36 -10.17 -12.57 8.07
C ALA A 36 -10.21 -12.17 9.55
N GLY A 37 -9.44 -12.90 10.37
CA GLY A 37 -9.31 -12.71 11.81
C GLY A 37 -8.06 -11.91 12.23
N ALA A 38 -7.50 -12.22 13.39
CA ALA A 38 -6.38 -11.49 13.98
C ALA A 38 -5.17 -11.31 13.03
N GLY A 39 -4.56 -10.14 13.06
CA GLY A 39 -3.38 -9.78 12.25
C GLY A 39 -3.68 -9.20 10.87
N TRP A 40 -4.94 -9.23 10.41
CA TRP A 40 -5.35 -8.58 9.17
C TRP A 40 -5.81 -7.16 9.40
N VAL A 41 -5.47 -6.26 8.48
CA VAL A 41 -5.87 -4.86 8.50
C VAL A 41 -6.57 -4.47 7.20
N TRP A 42 -7.47 -3.51 7.30
CA TRP A 42 -8.17 -2.96 6.16
C TRP A 42 -7.26 -2.01 5.37
N LEU A 43 -7.25 -2.18 4.05
CA LEU A 43 -6.69 -1.21 3.12
C LEU A 43 -7.84 -0.67 2.26
N ASP A 44 -8.20 0.59 2.50
CA ASP A 44 -9.30 1.26 1.82
C ASP A 44 -8.86 1.88 0.49
N ALA A 45 -9.84 2.12 -0.38
CA ALA A 45 -9.63 2.67 -1.73
C ALA A 45 -9.02 4.07 -1.71
N THR A 46 -9.31 4.91 -0.71
CA THR A 46 -8.75 6.27 -0.62
C THR A 46 -7.26 6.20 -0.34
N THR A 47 -6.86 5.46 0.68
CA THR A 47 -5.44 5.26 1.03
C THR A 47 -4.68 4.66 -0.14
N ALA A 48 -5.22 3.60 -0.75
CA ALA A 48 -4.62 2.95 -1.89
C ALA A 48 -4.46 3.89 -3.10
N ASN A 49 -5.49 4.69 -3.40
CA ASN A 49 -5.45 5.64 -4.50
C ASN A 49 -4.42 6.75 -4.27
N VAL A 50 -4.32 7.29 -3.05
CA VAL A 50 -3.29 8.30 -2.70
C VAL A 50 -1.89 7.74 -2.94
N VAL A 51 -1.61 6.51 -2.48
CA VAL A 51 -0.31 5.86 -2.69
C VAL A 51 -0.01 5.71 -4.18
N CYS A 52 -0.97 5.20 -4.98
CA CYS A 52 -0.75 5.00 -6.39
C CYS A 52 -0.57 6.31 -7.16
N GLN A 53 -1.38 7.33 -6.90
CA GLN A 53 -1.25 8.64 -7.57
C GLN A 53 0.10 9.29 -7.29
N ILE A 54 0.58 9.21 -6.06
CA ILE A 54 1.89 9.74 -5.70
C ILE A 54 2.99 8.95 -6.39
N PHE A 55 2.91 7.62 -6.38
CA PHE A 55 3.87 6.76 -7.11
C PHE A 55 3.93 7.11 -8.60
N ASP A 56 2.77 7.26 -9.25
CA ASP A 56 2.64 7.59 -10.67
C ASP A 56 3.24 8.99 -10.99
N ALA A 57 3.23 9.91 -10.01
CA ALA A 57 3.81 11.25 -10.13
C ALA A 57 5.33 11.32 -9.85
N LEU A 58 5.96 10.25 -9.35
CA LEU A 58 7.40 10.22 -9.08
C LEU A 58 8.21 10.04 -10.37
N SER A 59 9.44 10.54 -10.37
CA SER A 59 10.42 10.20 -11.41
C SER A 59 10.81 8.72 -11.35
N PRO A 60 11.28 8.10 -12.45
CA PRO A 60 11.62 6.67 -12.48
C PRO A 60 12.58 6.22 -11.36
N ASP A 61 13.66 6.97 -11.10
CA ASP A 61 14.61 6.64 -10.02
C ASP A 61 13.95 6.67 -8.62
N ARG A 62 13.00 7.59 -8.43
CA ARG A 62 12.24 7.70 -7.18
C ARG A 62 11.20 6.60 -7.08
N GLN A 63 10.62 6.14 -8.18
CA GLN A 63 9.72 4.98 -8.20
C GLN A 63 10.46 3.71 -7.76
N GLU A 64 11.68 3.47 -8.27
CA GLU A 64 12.50 2.33 -7.85
C GLU A 64 12.84 2.41 -6.35
N THR A 65 13.22 3.58 -5.87
CA THR A 65 13.44 3.79 -4.43
C THR A 65 12.16 3.52 -3.65
N PHE A 66 11.02 4.06 -4.09
CA PHE A 66 9.72 3.93 -3.42
C PHE A 66 9.29 2.47 -3.26
N LYS A 67 9.51 1.63 -4.27
CA LYS A 67 9.19 0.19 -4.23
C LYS A 67 9.94 -0.57 -3.13
N THR A 68 11.09 -0.07 -2.70
CA THR A 68 11.91 -0.72 -1.65
C THR A 68 11.57 -0.24 -0.24
N LEU A 69 10.76 0.80 -0.11
CA LEU A 69 10.42 1.38 1.19
C LEU A 69 9.42 0.50 1.96
N PRO A 70 9.53 0.43 3.30
CA PRO A 70 8.49 -0.19 4.13
C PRO A 70 7.14 0.54 3.97
N ALA A 71 6.03 -0.19 4.11
CA ALA A 71 4.69 0.37 4.02
C ALA A 71 4.44 1.57 4.95
N SER A 72 4.98 1.53 6.17
CA SER A 72 4.87 2.64 7.13
C SER A 72 5.54 3.92 6.63
N VAL A 73 6.67 3.80 5.94
CA VAL A 73 7.39 4.92 5.34
C VAL A 73 6.64 5.44 4.12
N ILE A 74 6.15 4.54 3.26
CA ILE A 74 5.31 4.87 2.10
C ILE A 74 4.08 5.68 2.54
N LEU A 75 3.32 5.17 3.51
CA LEU A 75 2.11 5.83 4.02
C LEU A 75 2.41 7.21 4.59
N LYS A 76 3.44 7.32 5.43
CA LYS A 76 3.84 8.61 6.03
C LYS A 76 4.26 9.61 4.96
N PHE A 77 5.05 9.18 3.98
CA PHE A 77 5.45 10.04 2.87
C PHE A 77 4.23 10.49 2.04
N CYS A 78 3.36 9.56 1.68
CA CYS A 78 2.19 9.83 0.85
C CYS A 78 1.24 10.83 1.52
N TRP A 79 0.95 10.65 2.80
CA TRP A 79 0.07 11.57 3.54
C TRP A 79 0.69 12.94 3.74
N ARG A 80 2.01 13.05 3.88
CA ARG A 80 2.69 14.35 3.92
C ARG A 80 2.46 15.12 2.63
N ILE A 81 2.68 14.47 1.49
CA ILE A 81 2.44 15.09 0.18
C ILE A 81 0.95 15.44 -0.01
N ALA A 82 0.04 14.51 0.30
CA ALA A 82 -1.40 14.74 0.15
C ALA A 82 -1.93 15.89 1.03
N ASN A 83 -1.33 16.10 2.20
CA ASN A 83 -1.68 17.19 3.11
C ASN A 83 -0.92 18.50 2.82
N GLY A 84 0.02 18.51 1.87
CA GLY A 84 0.85 19.68 1.56
C GLY A 84 1.92 20.02 2.60
N ILE A 85 2.47 19.02 3.31
CA ILE A 85 3.42 19.15 4.44
C ILE A 85 4.81 18.57 4.12
#